data_AF-A0A536BXP9-F1
#
_entry.id   AF-A0A536BXP9-F1
#
_cell.length_a   1.000
_cell.length_b   1.000
_cell.length_c   1.000
_cell.angle_alpha   90.00
_cell.angle_beta   90.00
_cell.angle_gamma   90.00
#
_symmetry.space_group_name_H-M   'P 1'
#
loop_
_entity.id
_entity.type
_entity.pdbx_description
1 polymer ?
#
loop_
_entity_poly.entity_id
_entity_poly.type
_entity_poly.pdbx_seq_one_letter_code
_entity_poly.pdbx_strand_id
1 'polypeptide(L)'
;GCAAEDLARVSRILERCPNFNVDIGARLAELGRQPYTARAFFLRWSDRILFGTDTPPDRQAYAIHYRFLETCDESFDYGPDEVPGQGRWQIHGLGLPDDVLERVYRSNALRLIPTLRG
;
A
#
# COMPACT_ATOMS: atom_id res chain seq x y z
N GLY A 1 9.34 1.00 4.65
CA GLY A 1 10.16 2.03 5.34
C GLY A 1 9.24 2.96 6.12
N CYS A 2 9.65 3.44 7.29
CA CYS A 2 8.78 4.16 8.23
C CYS A 2 8.64 5.66 7.87
N ALA A 3 7.98 5.99 6.77
CA ALA A 3 7.70 7.38 6.38
C ALA A 3 6.51 7.48 5.39
N ALA A 4 5.42 6.74 5.63
CA ALA A 4 4.26 6.77 4.72
C ALA A 4 3.58 8.15 4.69
N GLU A 5 3.81 8.98 5.70
CA GLU A 5 3.43 10.39 5.77
C GLU A 5 4.26 11.32 4.85
N ASP A 6 5.43 10.88 4.36
CA ASP A 6 6.33 11.64 3.47
C ASP A 6 6.84 10.76 2.32
N LEU A 7 5.96 10.54 1.32
CA LEU A 7 6.28 9.75 0.13
C LEU A 7 7.35 10.38 -0.77
N ALA A 8 7.60 11.70 -0.63
CA ALA A 8 8.70 12.36 -1.31
C ALA A 8 10.05 11.91 -0.74
N ARG A 9 10.15 11.77 0.59
CA ARG A 9 11.32 11.18 1.25
C ARG A 9 11.51 9.72 0.86
N VAL A 10 10.46 8.91 0.84
CA VAL A 10 10.55 7.50 0.41
C VAL A 10 11.03 7.42 -1.04
N SER A 11 10.52 8.27 -1.93
CA SER A 11 10.95 8.33 -3.34
C SER A 11 12.45 8.64 -3.48
N ARG A 12 12.99 9.59 -2.69
CA ARG A 12 14.43 9.89 -2.70
C ARG A 12 15.29 8.70 -2.28
N ILE A 13 14.78 7.84 -1.39
CA ILE A 13 15.49 6.61 -1.00
C ILE A 13 15.46 5.60 -2.15
N LEU A 14 14.29 5.40 -2.78
CA LEU A 14 14.14 4.48 -3.92
C LEU A 14 15.02 4.89 -5.11
N GLU A 15 15.16 6.19 -5.38
CA GLU A 15 16.05 6.73 -6.41
C GLU A 15 17.52 6.42 -6.14
N ARG A 16 17.95 6.49 -4.88
CA ARG A 16 19.36 6.31 -4.48
C ARG A 16 19.74 4.85 -4.28
N CYS A 17 18.76 3.99 -3.98
CA CYS A 17 18.98 2.60 -3.60
C CYS A 17 18.25 1.65 -4.57
N PRO A 18 18.86 1.27 -5.70
CA PRO A 18 18.21 0.51 -6.75
C PRO A 18 17.84 -0.93 -6.36
N ASN A 19 18.20 -1.40 -5.16
CA ASN A 19 17.82 -2.69 -4.58
C ASN A 19 16.83 -2.58 -3.39
N PHE A 20 16.45 -1.38 -2.96
CA PHE A 20 15.54 -1.16 -1.83
C PHE A 20 14.05 -1.32 -2.20
N ASN A 21 13.28 -2.13 -1.50
CA ASN A 21 11.84 -2.30 -1.77
C ASN A 21 11.05 -1.90 -0.52
N VAL A 22 9.75 -1.61 -0.69
CA VAL A 22 8.86 -1.21 0.40
C VAL A 22 7.59 -2.07 0.38
N ASP A 23 6.96 -2.25 1.53
CA ASP A 23 5.60 -2.78 1.65
C ASP A 23 4.67 -1.75 2.31
N ILE A 24 3.37 -2.09 2.39
CA ILE A 24 2.31 -1.20 2.88
C ILE A 24 1.73 -1.62 4.24
N GLY A 25 2.39 -2.55 4.95
CA GLY A 25 1.93 -3.08 6.23
C GLY A 25 1.76 -1.99 7.27
N ALA A 26 0.58 -1.95 7.91
CA ALA A 26 0.18 -0.90 8.85
C ALA A 26 0.37 0.54 8.30
N ARG A 27 0.14 0.78 7.00
CA ARG A 27 0.25 2.13 6.37
C ARG A 27 -1.01 2.66 5.72
N LEU A 28 -2.14 1.96 5.79
CA LEU A 28 -3.39 2.40 5.15
C LEU A 28 -3.83 3.78 5.63
N ALA A 29 -3.69 4.08 6.93
CA ALA A 29 -4.08 5.37 7.50
C ALA A 29 -3.30 6.53 6.85
N GLU A 30 -1.97 6.42 6.77
CA GLU A 30 -1.12 7.49 6.24
C GLU A 30 -1.16 7.59 4.72
N LEU A 31 -1.30 6.47 4.00
CA LEU A 31 -1.40 6.48 2.54
C LEU A 31 -2.77 6.98 2.09
N GLY A 32 -3.83 6.48 2.74
CA GLY A 32 -5.20 6.74 2.36
C GLY A 32 -5.71 8.15 2.64
N ARG A 33 -5.05 8.90 3.54
CA ARG A 33 -5.33 10.34 3.76
C ARG A 33 -4.70 11.27 2.70
N GLN A 34 -3.91 10.73 1.78
CA GLN A 34 -3.23 11.49 0.72
C GLN A 34 -3.39 10.80 -0.66
N PRO A 35 -4.62 10.52 -1.12
CA PRO A 35 -4.87 9.60 -2.23
C PRO A 35 -4.17 9.96 -3.53
N TYR A 36 -4.08 11.25 -3.88
CA TYR A 36 -3.41 11.68 -5.11
C TYR A 36 -1.89 11.42 -5.08
N THR A 37 -1.25 11.76 -3.96
CA THR A 37 0.19 11.55 -3.75
C THR A 37 0.51 10.06 -3.67
N ALA A 38 -0.30 9.30 -2.92
CA ALA A 38 -0.17 7.85 -2.82
C ALA A 38 -0.34 7.20 -4.19
N ARG A 39 -1.40 7.52 -4.93
CA ARG A 39 -1.63 6.97 -6.27
C ARG A 39 -0.43 7.24 -7.20
N ALA A 40 0.05 8.48 -7.25
CA ALA A 40 1.22 8.83 -8.07
C ALA A 40 2.47 8.03 -7.66
N PHE A 41 2.68 7.82 -6.35
CA PHE A 41 3.76 7.00 -5.82
C PHE A 41 3.65 5.53 -6.26
N PHE A 42 2.46 4.94 -6.16
CA PHE A 42 2.21 3.56 -6.59
C PHE A 42 2.42 3.37 -8.09
N LEU A 43 1.96 4.30 -8.91
CA LEU A 43 2.19 4.24 -10.36
C LEU A 43 3.69 4.29 -10.68
N ARG A 44 4.42 5.24 -10.06
CA ARG A 44 5.85 5.46 -10.32
C ARG A 44 6.73 4.29 -9.87
N TRP A 45 6.42 3.71 -8.71
CA TRP A 45 7.26 2.70 -8.05
C TRP A 45 6.60 1.32 -8.00
N SER A 46 5.69 1.04 -8.93
CA SER A 46 4.89 -0.20 -8.96
C SER A 46 5.73 -1.47 -8.96
N ASP A 47 6.96 -1.45 -9.46
CA ASP A 47 7.90 -2.58 -9.48
C ASP A 47 8.65 -2.79 -8.16
N ARG A 48 8.44 -1.93 -7.15
CA ARG A 48 9.20 -1.89 -5.88
C ARG A 48 8.32 -1.88 -4.63
N ILE A 49 7.01 -1.96 -4.79
CA ILE A 49 6.04 -1.98 -3.70
C ILE A 49 5.48 -3.39 -3.55
N LEU A 50 5.50 -3.93 -2.34
CA LEU A 50 4.93 -5.22 -1.98
C LEU A 50 3.64 -5.03 -1.19
N PHE A 51 2.74 -5.99 -1.34
CA PHE A 51 1.58 -6.10 -0.48
C PHE A 51 1.98 -6.65 0.90
N GLY A 52 1.41 -6.07 1.95
CA GLY A 52 1.52 -6.55 3.33
C GLY A 52 0.48 -5.83 4.19
N THR A 53 -0.12 -6.54 5.14
CA THR A 53 -1.17 -5.96 6.01
C THR A 53 -0.67 -5.58 7.40
N ASP A 54 0.38 -6.25 7.89
CA ASP A 54 0.83 -6.23 9.29
C ASP A 54 -0.24 -6.74 10.28
N THR A 55 -1.03 -7.72 9.84
CA THR A 55 -2.08 -8.37 10.63
C THR A 55 -2.07 -9.88 10.39
N PRO A 56 -2.65 -10.70 11.30
CA PRO A 56 -3.00 -12.07 10.98
C PRO A 56 -3.87 -12.17 9.71
N PRO A 57 -3.90 -13.33 9.04
CA PRO A 57 -4.81 -13.55 7.92
C PRO A 57 -6.27 -13.34 8.34
N ASP A 58 -6.85 -12.22 7.91
CA ASP A 58 -8.22 -11.83 8.24
C ASP A 58 -8.95 -11.31 7.00
N ARG A 59 -10.15 -11.86 6.74
CA ARG A 59 -10.91 -11.56 5.53
C ARG A 59 -11.31 -10.08 5.46
N GLN A 60 -11.68 -9.48 6.60
CA GLN A 60 -12.13 -8.09 6.62
C GLN A 60 -10.95 -7.15 6.36
N ALA A 61 -9.79 -7.42 6.94
CA ALA A 61 -8.55 -6.70 6.65
C ALA A 61 -8.24 -6.73 5.14
N TYR A 62 -8.26 -7.89 4.50
CA TYR A 62 -8.05 -7.99 3.05
C TYR A 62 -9.08 -7.19 2.25
N ALA A 63 -10.37 -7.26 2.60
CA ALA A 63 -11.41 -6.52 1.91
C ALA A 63 -11.19 -4.99 1.97
N ILE A 64 -10.75 -4.47 3.12
CA ILE A 64 -10.40 -3.04 3.26
C ILE A 64 -9.18 -2.69 2.39
N HIS A 65 -8.17 -3.55 2.33
CA HIS A 65 -7.00 -3.33 1.47
C HIS A 65 -7.36 -3.34 -0.02
N TYR A 66 -8.22 -4.27 -0.45
CA TYR A 66 -8.71 -4.31 -1.84
C TYR A 66 -9.53 -3.06 -2.15
N ARG A 67 -10.45 -2.67 -1.26
CA ARG A 67 -11.19 -1.42 -1.41
C ARG A 67 -10.26 -0.21 -1.55
N PHE A 68 -9.24 -0.11 -0.71
CA PHE A 68 -8.23 0.95 -0.76
C PHE A 68 -7.43 0.97 -2.06
N LEU A 69 -7.01 -0.18 -2.58
CA LEU A 69 -6.12 -0.23 -3.76
C LEU A 69 -6.89 -0.15 -5.09
N GLU A 70 -8.06 -0.79 -5.18
CA GLU A 70 -8.75 -1.06 -6.44
C GLU A 70 -9.81 -0.02 -6.79
N THR A 71 -10.41 0.63 -5.79
CA THR A 71 -11.58 1.51 -6.02
C THR A 71 -11.20 2.98 -6.01
N CYS A 72 -12.10 3.81 -6.53
CA CYS A 72 -12.07 5.26 -6.34
C CYS A 72 -13.00 5.71 -5.19
N ASP A 73 -13.31 4.81 -4.24
CA ASP A 73 -14.20 5.13 -3.13
C ASP A 73 -13.61 6.25 -2.27
N GLU A 74 -14.47 7.12 -1.76
CA GLU A 74 -14.07 8.24 -0.93
C GLU A 74 -14.60 8.08 0.49
N SER A 75 -13.83 8.56 1.46
CA SER A 75 -14.27 8.76 2.84
C SER A 75 -14.80 7.50 3.52
N PHE A 76 -13.95 6.48 3.67
CA PHE A 76 -14.28 5.25 4.41
C PHE A 76 -13.27 4.92 5.50
N ASP A 77 -13.70 4.09 6.45
CA ASP A 77 -12.88 3.66 7.57
C ASP A 77 -11.86 2.60 7.15
N TYR A 78 -10.63 2.74 7.64
CA TYR A 78 -9.52 1.85 7.29
C TYR A 78 -9.31 0.70 8.28
N GLY A 79 -10.25 0.51 9.20
CA GLY A 79 -10.25 -0.54 10.20
C GLY A 79 -11.64 -0.74 10.81
N PRO A 80 -11.87 -1.86 11.49
CA PRO A 80 -13.17 -2.18 12.11
C PRO A 80 -13.42 -1.45 13.44
N ASP A 81 -12.37 -0.91 14.07
CA ASP A 81 -12.44 -0.33 15.40
C ASP A 81 -13.14 1.03 15.38
N GLU A 82 -14.03 1.26 16.35
CA GLU A 82 -14.73 2.55 16.54
C GLU A 82 -13.76 3.71 16.77
N VAL A 83 -12.62 3.43 17.40
CA VAL A 83 -11.50 4.37 17.55
C VAL A 83 -10.32 3.86 16.74
N PRO A 84 -9.99 4.50 15.60
CA PRO A 84 -8.88 4.03 14.77
C PRO A 84 -7.54 4.18 15.50
N GLY A 85 -6.68 3.15 15.40
CA GLY A 85 -5.42 3.10 16.14
C GLY A 85 -4.30 4.03 15.66
N GLN A 86 -4.41 4.61 14.46
CA GLN A 86 -3.35 5.44 13.85
C GLN A 86 -3.74 6.91 13.65
N GLY A 87 -5.04 7.22 13.54
CA GLY A 87 -5.51 8.55 13.16
C GLY A 87 -7.03 8.68 13.07
N ARG A 88 -7.58 9.82 13.48
CA ARG A 88 -9.04 10.07 13.43
C ARG A 88 -9.44 10.71 12.11
N TRP A 89 -9.25 9.99 11.01
CA TRP A 89 -9.67 10.42 9.67
C TRP A 89 -10.13 9.22 8.84
N GLN A 90 -10.92 9.50 7.81
CA GLN A 90 -11.28 8.53 6.80
C GLN A 90 -10.24 8.51 5.69
N ILE A 91 -10.20 7.41 4.93
CA ILE A 91 -9.30 7.24 3.79
C ILE A 91 -10.08 7.16 2.48
N HIS A 92 -9.34 7.27 1.38
CA HIS A 92 -9.85 7.18 0.02
C HIS A 92 -9.10 6.10 -0.76
N GLY A 93 -9.79 5.49 -1.71
CA GLY A 93 -9.24 4.50 -2.63
C GLY A 93 -8.31 5.14 -3.67
N LEU A 94 -7.40 4.33 -4.20
CA LEU A 94 -6.37 4.77 -5.15
C LEU A 94 -6.74 4.52 -6.62
N GLY A 95 -7.70 3.64 -6.91
CA GLY A 95 -8.07 3.26 -8.28
C GLY A 95 -6.85 2.88 -9.11
N LEU A 96 -6.06 1.91 -8.62
CA LEU A 96 -4.85 1.45 -9.30
C LEU A 96 -5.21 0.56 -10.49
N PRO A 97 -4.51 0.68 -11.63
CA PRO A 97 -4.68 -0.21 -12.78
C PRO A 97 -4.26 -1.66 -12.47
N ASP A 98 -4.83 -2.62 -13.19
CA ASP A 98 -4.60 -4.07 -13.02
C ASP A 98 -3.11 -4.46 -13.07
N ASP A 99 -2.31 -3.84 -13.96
CA ASP A 99 -0.88 -4.15 -14.09
C ASP A 99 -0.07 -3.68 -12.87
N VAL A 100 -0.51 -2.62 -12.21
CA VAL A 100 0.08 -2.15 -10.94
C VAL A 100 -0.36 -3.05 -9.79
N LEU A 101 -1.64 -3.43 -9.75
CA LEU A 101 -2.18 -4.35 -8.74
C LEU A 101 -1.47 -5.71 -8.78
N GLU A 102 -1.25 -6.28 -9.97
CA GLU A 102 -0.52 -7.54 -10.13
C GLU A 102 0.90 -7.48 -9.55
N ARG A 103 1.62 -6.37 -9.81
CA ARG A 103 2.98 -6.17 -9.28
C ARG A 103 2.99 -6.10 -7.76
N VAL A 104 2.08 -5.31 -7.19
CA VAL A 104 1.95 -5.11 -5.75
C VAL A 104 1.57 -6.42 -5.04
N TYR A 105 0.55 -7.12 -5.53
CA TYR A 105 0.05 -8.34 -4.89
C TYR A 105 0.96 -9.54 -5.04
N ARG A 106 1.71 -9.65 -6.15
CA ARG A 106 2.36 -10.92 -6.50
C ARG A 106 3.72 -10.77 -7.14
N SER A 107 3.83 -10.09 -8.27
CA SER A 107 5.02 -10.22 -9.13
C SER A 107 6.29 -9.69 -8.45
N ASN A 108 6.19 -8.67 -7.60
CA ASN A 108 7.32 -8.18 -6.81
C ASN A 108 7.75 -9.18 -5.72
N ALA A 109 6.81 -9.82 -5.04
CA ALA A 109 7.10 -10.83 -4.02
C ALA A 109 7.80 -12.05 -4.65
N LEU A 110 7.30 -12.55 -5.78
CA LEU A 110 7.93 -13.65 -6.52
C LEU A 110 9.32 -13.30 -7.04
N ARG A 111 9.54 -12.03 -7.43
CA ARG A 111 10.85 -11.55 -7.86
C ARG A 111 11.87 -11.63 -6.72
N LEU A 112 11.47 -11.24 -5.50
CA LEU A 112 12.35 -11.09 -4.34
C LEU A 112 12.48 -12.35 -3.46
N ILE A 113 11.47 -13.22 -3.46
CA ILE A 113 11.40 -14.42 -2.62
C ILE A 113 11.32 -15.65 -3.53
N PRO A 114 12.47 -16.23 -3.94
CA PRO A 114 12.51 -17.27 -4.96
C PRO A 114 11.68 -18.52 -4.63
N THR A 115 11.55 -18.85 -3.35
CA THR A 115 10.80 -20.03 -2.87
C THR A 115 9.29 -19.94 -3.11
N LEU A 116 8.75 -18.76 -3.42
CA LEU A 116 7.33 -18.58 -3.72
C LEU A 116 6.97 -18.91 -5.19
N ARG A 117 7.94 -19.18 -6.06
CA ARG A 117 7.70 -19.50 -7.49
C ARG A 117 7.29 -20.96 -7.74
N GLY A 118 6.91 -21.69 -6.70
CA GLY A 118 6.50 -23.10 -6.76
C GLY A 118 5.22 -23.33 -7.55
#